data_AF-A0A223MYI7-F1
#
_entry.id   AF-A0A223MYI7-F1
#
_cell.length_a   1.000
_cell.length_b   1.000
_cell.length_c   1.000
_cell.angle_alpha   90.00
_cell.angle_beta   90.00
_cell.angle_gamma   90.00
#
_symmetry.space_group_name_H-M   'P 1'
#
loop_
_entity.id
_entity.type
_entity.pdbx_description
1 polymer ?
#
loop_
_entity_poly.entity_id
_entity_poly.type
_entity_poly.pdbx_seq_one_letter_code
_entity_poly.pdbx_strand_id
1 'polypeptide(L)'
;MELINKNKIAHLAQEIGEENVPILLDIFLSELSAYTQKLADQNLPDKIAYLKDISHALKSSAASFGADRLCAKAVDIDSKGKANCIFDEAEEVAAMRALIEETHRCYCHLMD
;
A
#
# COMPACT_ATOMS: atom_id res chain seq x y z
N MET A 1 -3.89 11.81 13.81
CA MET A 1 -3.92 11.52 12.36
C MET A 1 -4.39 10.10 12.21
N GLU A 2 -5.57 9.91 11.65
CA GLU A 2 -6.07 8.56 11.36
C GLU A 2 -5.25 7.97 10.21
N LEU A 3 -4.71 6.77 10.41
CA LEU A 3 -4.04 5.98 9.37
C LEU A 3 -5.00 5.62 8.23
N ILE A 4 -6.29 5.54 8.56
CA ILE A 4 -7.37 5.09 7.70
C ILE A 4 -8.46 6.17 7.70
N ASN A 5 -8.82 6.64 6.52
CA ASN A 5 -9.88 7.59 6.30
C ASN A 5 -11.19 6.84 6.07
N LYS A 6 -11.97 6.66 7.15
CA LYS A 6 -13.26 5.97 7.12
C LYS A 6 -14.26 6.59 6.15
N ASN A 7 -14.13 7.88 5.87
CA ASN A 7 -14.99 8.60 4.93
C ASN A 7 -14.79 8.09 3.50
N LYS A 8 -13.53 7.90 3.07
CA LYS A 8 -13.21 7.30 1.76
C LYS A 8 -13.71 5.85 1.64
N ILE A 9 -13.60 5.06 2.70
CA ILE A 9 -14.17 3.71 2.74
C ILE A 9 -15.68 3.74 2.58
N ALA A 10 -16.38 4.66 3.28
CA ALA A 10 -17.82 4.82 3.15
C ALA A 10 -18.23 5.26 1.74
N HIS A 11 -17.47 6.16 1.11
CA HIS A 11 -17.68 6.54 -0.28
C HIS A 11 -17.50 5.34 -1.22
N LEU A 12 -16.43 4.57 -1.05
CA LEU A 12 -16.20 3.35 -1.82
C LEU A 12 -17.37 2.36 -1.62
N ALA A 13 -17.80 2.16 -0.37
CA ALA A 13 -18.94 1.32 -0.04
C ALA A 13 -20.23 1.74 -0.76
N GLN A 14 -20.45 3.04 -0.93
CA GLN A 14 -21.60 3.55 -1.68
C GLN A 14 -21.47 3.34 -3.20
N GLU A 15 -20.24 3.32 -3.75
CA GLU A 15 -20.01 3.13 -5.18
C GLU A 15 -20.07 1.66 -5.62
N ILE A 16 -19.48 0.76 -4.84
CA ILE A 16 -19.36 -0.67 -5.18
C ILE A 16 -20.26 -1.59 -4.35
N GLY A 17 -20.86 -1.09 -3.26
CA GLY A 17 -21.65 -1.86 -2.30
C GLY A 17 -20.87 -2.21 -1.03
N GLU A 18 -21.50 -2.02 0.13
CA GLU A 18 -20.94 -2.33 1.46
C GLU A 18 -20.49 -3.80 1.59
N GLU A 19 -21.16 -4.70 0.88
CA GLU A 19 -20.82 -6.14 0.81
C GLU A 19 -19.51 -6.41 0.07
N ASN A 20 -19.13 -5.54 -0.88
CA ASN A 20 -17.93 -5.71 -1.70
C ASN A 20 -16.69 -5.07 -1.10
N VAL A 21 -16.85 -4.09 -0.20
CA VAL A 21 -15.74 -3.43 0.50
C VAL A 21 -14.84 -4.42 1.26
N PRO A 22 -15.36 -5.31 2.13
CA PRO A 22 -14.51 -6.23 2.86
C PRO A 22 -13.79 -7.22 1.94
N ILE A 23 -14.41 -7.63 0.83
CA ILE A 23 -13.81 -8.53 -0.17
C ILE A 23 -12.63 -7.85 -0.85
N LEU A 24 -12.83 -6.62 -1.33
CA LEU A 24 -11.80 -5.83 -1.99
C LEU A 24 -10.67 -5.43 -1.05
N LEU A 25 -11.00 -5.17 0.21
CA LEU A 25 -10.01 -4.92 1.24
C LEU A 25 -9.18 -6.17 1.53
N ASP A 26 -9.79 -7.35 1.63
CA ASP A 26 -9.08 -8.62 1.82
C ASP A 26 -8.12 -8.92 0.65
N ILE A 27 -8.57 -8.69 -0.59
CA ILE A 27 -7.71 -8.78 -1.79
C ILE A 27 -6.53 -7.81 -1.66
N PHE A 28 -6.80 -6.56 -1.31
CA PHE A 28 -5.76 -5.56 -1.12
C PHE A 28 -4.76 -5.95 -0.03
N LEU A 29 -5.22 -6.43 1.12
CA LEU A 29 -4.37 -6.90 2.22
C LEU A 29 -3.54 -8.15 1.84
N SER A 30 -4.10 -9.05 1.03
CA SER A 30 -3.38 -10.18 0.46
C SER A 30 -2.30 -9.73 -0.53
N GLU A 31 -2.60 -8.77 -1.40
CA GLU A 31 -1.63 -8.18 -2.34
C GLU A 31 -0.49 -7.49 -1.59
N LEU A 32 -0.81 -6.70 -0.56
CA LEU A 32 0.15 -6.08 0.35
C LEU A 32 1.15 -7.09 0.92
N SER A 33 0.65 -8.22 1.42
CA SER A 33 1.48 -9.29 1.96
C SER A 33 2.37 -9.91 0.88
N ALA A 34 1.82 -10.15 -0.31
CA ALA A 34 2.59 -10.65 -1.46
C ALA A 34 3.69 -9.67 -1.89
N TYR A 35 3.42 -8.36 -1.87
CA TYR A 35 4.40 -7.32 -2.18
C TYR A 35 5.53 -7.31 -1.17
N THR A 36 5.20 -7.35 0.12
CA THR A 36 6.14 -7.41 1.24
C THR A 36 7.05 -8.64 1.12
N GLN A 37 6.48 -9.78 0.74
CA GLN A 37 7.21 -11.03 0.56
C GLN A 37 8.15 -10.98 -0.66
N LYS A 38 7.71 -10.41 -1.79
CA LYS A 38 8.58 -10.20 -2.96
C LYS A 38 9.69 -9.20 -2.69
N LEU A 39 9.42 -8.12 -1.94
CA LEU A 39 10.46 -7.16 -1.54
C LEU A 39 11.49 -7.79 -0.59
N ALA A 40 11.08 -8.77 0.22
CA ALA A 40 11.99 -9.55 1.06
C ALA A 40 12.82 -10.58 0.27
N ASP A 41 12.44 -10.85 -0.99
CA ASP A 41 13.19 -11.76 -1.85
C ASP A 41 14.50 -11.09 -2.31
N GLN A 42 15.62 -11.70 -1.93
CA GLN A 42 16.95 -11.19 -2.22
C GLN A 42 17.36 -11.42 -3.69
N ASN A 43 16.68 -12.32 -4.40
CA ASN A 43 16.94 -12.60 -5.81
C ASN A 43 16.13 -11.71 -6.75
N LEU A 44 15.29 -10.80 -6.23
CA LEU A 44 14.55 -9.85 -7.05
C LEU A 44 15.55 -8.90 -7.74
N PRO A 45 15.73 -9.01 -9.07
CA PRO A 45 16.85 -8.36 -9.77
C PRO A 45 16.70 -6.84 -9.86
N ASP A 46 15.48 -6.33 -9.71
CA ASP A 46 15.18 -4.91 -9.73
C ASP A 46 14.09 -4.59 -8.70
N LYS A 47 14.48 -4.47 -7.41
CA LYS A 47 13.48 -4.16 -6.39
C LYS A 47 12.96 -2.75 -6.56
N ILE A 48 13.73 -1.82 -7.11
CA ILE A 48 13.29 -0.44 -7.36
C ILE A 48 12.14 -0.38 -8.36
N ALA A 49 12.24 -1.06 -9.50
CA ALA A 49 11.16 -1.16 -10.48
C ALA A 49 9.93 -1.83 -9.85
N TYR A 50 10.15 -2.89 -9.08
CA TYR A 50 9.07 -3.54 -8.35
C TYR A 50 8.42 -2.61 -7.31
N LEU A 51 9.22 -1.83 -6.58
CA LEU A 51 8.76 -0.83 -5.61
C LEU A 51 7.91 0.24 -6.27
N LYS A 52 8.27 0.68 -7.48
CA LYS A 52 7.48 1.63 -8.27
C LYS A 52 6.17 1.02 -8.75
N ASP A 53 6.21 -0.24 -9.19
CA ASP A 53 5.02 -0.97 -9.64
C ASP A 53 3.99 -1.12 -8.52
N ILE A 54 4.43 -1.64 -7.36
CA ILE A 54 3.55 -1.74 -6.18
C ILE A 54 3.12 -0.35 -5.70
N SER A 55 3.98 0.67 -5.76
CA SER A 55 3.61 2.03 -5.34
C SER A 55 2.52 2.61 -6.24
N HIS A 56 2.55 2.32 -7.53
CA HIS A 56 1.49 2.74 -8.44
C HIS A 56 0.15 2.06 -8.09
N ALA A 57 0.17 0.73 -7.87
CA ALA A 57 -1.02 -0.02 -7.45
C ALA A 57 -1.54 0.47 -6.09
N LEU A 58 -0.64 0.57 -5.11
CA LEU A 58 -0.92 1.04 -3.75
C LEU A 58 -1.50 2.44 -3.74
N LYS A 59 -0.98 3.37 -4.55
CA LYS A 59 -1.50 4.73 -4.62
C LYS A 59 -2.99 4.73 -4.96
N SER A 60 -3.40 3.97 -5.98
CA SER A 60 -4.81 3.86 -6.37
C SER A 60 -5.64 3.15 -5.31
N SER A 61 -5.21 1.96 -4.87
CA SER A 61 -5.95 1.18 -3.88
C SER A 61 -6.05 1.91 -2.54
N ALA A 62 -4.94 2.44 -2.01
CA ALA A 62 -4.92 3.22 -0.78
C ALA A 62 -5.75 4.51 -0.88
N ALA A 63 -5.81 5.14 -2.07
CA ALA A 63 -6.69 6.29 -2.28
C ALA A 63 -8.17 5.90 -2.20
N SER A 64 -8.56 4.74 -2.72
CA SER A 64 -9.92 4.20 -2.64
C SER A 64 -10.30 3.75 -1.22
N PHE A 65 -9.41 3.03 -0.54
CA PHE A 65 -9.67 2.52 0.82
C PHE A 65 -9.37 3.53 1.94
N GLY A 66 -8.88 4.72 1.61
CA GLY A 66 -8.57 5.75 2.60
C GLY A 66 -7.29 5.52 3.40
N ALA A 67 -6.36 4.67 2.96
CA ALA A 67 -5.05 4.52 3.57
C ALA A 67 -4.13 5.71 3.20
N ASP A 68 -4.46 6.92 3.64
CA ASP A 68 -3.77 8.16 3.25
C ASP A 68 -2.26 8.11 3.54
N ARG A 69 -1.84 7.46 4.63
CA ARG A 69 -0.40 7.28 4.96
C ARG A 69 0.33 6.40 3.95
N LEU A 70 -0.27 5.28 3.59
CA LEU A 70 0.28 4.35 2.60
C LEU A 70 0.27 4.98 1.20
N CYS A 71 -0.82 5.68 0.85
CA CYS A 71 -0.93 6.44 -0.39
C CYS A 71 0.17 7.50 -0.49
N ALA A 72 0.42 8.27 0.57
CA ALA A 72 1.46 9.29 0.60
C ALA A 72 2.85 8.69 0.38
N LYS A 73 3.18 7.57 1.05
CA LYS A 73 4.45 6.88 0.84
C LYS A 73 4.57 6.34 -0.59
N ALA A 74 3.51 5.76 -1.13
CA ALA A 74 3.50 5.24 -2.49
C ALA A 74 3.73 6.36 -3.53
N VAL A 75 3.11 7.54 -3.33
CA VAL A 75 3.34 8.72 -4.17
C VAL A 75 4.78 9.22 -4.06
N ASP A 76 5.33 9.25 -2.86
CA ASP A 76 6.73 9.64 -2.60
C ASP A 76 7.69 8.73 -3.35
N ILE A 77 7.51 7.41 -3.27
CA ILE A 77 8.34 6.42 -3.97
C ILE A 77 8.18 6.49 -5.48
N ASP A 78 6.98 6.65 -6.02
CA ASP A 78 6.77 6.82 -7.48
C ASP A 78 7.52 8.06 -8.00
N SER A 79 7.40 9.17 -7.26
CA SER A 79 8.04 10.45 -7.58
C SER A 79 9.56 10.36 -7.53
N LYS A 80 10.07 9.76 -6.45
CA LYS A 80 11.49 9.42 -6.27
C LYS A 80 12.00 8.55 -7.40
N GLY A 81 11.31 7.45 -7.69
CA GLY A 81 11.69 6.55 -8.76
C GLY A 81 11.79 7.22 -10.13
N LYS A 82 11.01 8.28 -10.40
CA LYS A 82 11.12 9.09 -11.63
C LYS A 82 12.31 10.05 -11.61
N ALA A 83 12.69 10.56 -10.43
CA ALA A 83 13.79 11.50 -10.26
C ALA A 83 15.19 10.88 -10.41
N ASN A 84 15.29 9.54 -10.58
CA ASN A 84 16.55 8.81 -10.69
C ASN A 84 17.56 9.15 -9.57
N CYS A 85 17.06 9.60 -8.41
CA CYS A 85 17.89 9.87 -7.25
C CYS A 85 18.39 8.55 -6.67
N ILE A 86 19.49 8.62 -5.94
CA ILE A 86 20.04 7.46 -5.22
C ILE A 86 19.09 7.18 -4.06
N PHE A 87 18.36 6.07 -4.13
CA PHE A 87 17.58 5.54 -3.02
C PHE A 87 18.29 4.34 -2.48
N ASP A 88 18.38 4.25 -1.16
CA ASP A 88 18.85 3.03 -0.53
C ASP A 88 17.73 1.99 -0.62
N GLU A 89 17.90 1.03 -1.53
CA GLU A 89 16.88 0.01 -1.80
C GLU A 89 16.47 -0.71 -0.51
N ALA A 90 17.44 -1.04 0.33
CA ALA A 90 17.19 -1.69 1.62
C ALA A 90 16.36 -0.81 2.56
N GLU A 91 16.63 0.49 2.61
CA GLU A 91 15.90 1.45 3.46
C GLU A 91 14.47 1.67 2.96
N GLU A 92 14.27 1.89 1.66
CA GLU A 92 12.93 2.10 1.11
C GLU A 92 12.09 0.83 1.14
N VAL A 93 12.68 -0.34 0.91
CA VAL A 93 12.03 -1.63 1.15
C VAL A 93 11.61 -1.75 2.60
N ALA A 94 12.50 -1.51 3.55
CA ALA A 94 12.18 -1.61 4.97
C ALA A 94 11.07 -0.63 5.38
N ALA A 95 11.15 0.62 4.92
CA ALA A 95 10.16 1.65 5.18
C ALA A 95 8.78 1.31 4.58
N MET A 96 8.75 0.83 3.33
CA MET A 96 7.51 0.39 2.68
C MET A 96 6.90 -0.80 3.42
N ARG A 97 7.70 -1.82 3.75
CA ARG A 97 7.23 -3.00 4.50
C ARG A 97 6.65 -2.63 5.86
N ALA A 98 7.31 -1.76 6.62
CA ALA A 98 6.81 -1.29 7.91
C ALA A 98 5.45 -0.59 7.78
N LEU A 99 5.28 0.25 6.76
CA LEU A 99 4.01 0.93 6.47
C LEU A 99 2.91 -0.03 6.04
N ILE A 100 3.25 -1.02 5.22
CA ILE A 100 2.31 -2.07 4.80
C ILE A 100 1.81 -2.86 6.01
N GLU A 101 2.72 -3.30 6.89
CA GLU A 101 2.36 -4.03 8.10
C GLU A 101 1.53 -3.19 9.08
N GLU A 102 1.86 -1.91 9.24
CA GLU A 102 1.09 -0.98 10.07
C GLU A 102 -0.33 -0.80 9.50
N THR A 103 -0.42 -0.60 8.19
CA THR A 103 -1.71 -0.45 7.48
C THR A 103 -2.55 -1.72 7.61
N HIS A 104 -1.94 -2.89 7.37
CA HIS A 104 -2.60 -4.19 7.47
C HIS A 104 -3.17 -4.44 8.88
N ARG A 105 -2.37 -4.19 9.93
CA ARG A 105 -2.84 -4.29 11.32
C ARG A 105 -4.01 -3.36 11.61
N CYS A 106 -3.93 -2.12 11.11
CA CYS A 106 -4.95 -1.11 11.36
C CYS A 106 -6.28 -1.49 10.70
N TYR A 107 -6.26 -2.06 9.49
CA TYR A 107 -7.45 -2.56 8.80
C TYR A 107 -8.00 -3.84 9.42
N CYS A 108 -7.13 -4.79 9.80
CA CYS A 108 -7.53 -6.02 10.45
C CYS A 108 -8.27 -5.73 11.77
N HIS A 109 -7.78 -4.76 12.57
CA HIS A 109 -8.46 -4.30 13.78
C HIS A 109 -9.78 -3.56 13.52
N LEU A 110 -9.94 -2.95 12.35
CA LEU A 110 -11.17 -2.24 11.97
C LEU A 110 -12.27 -3.22 11.51
N MET A 111 -11.90 -4.43 11.11
CA MET A 111 -12.80 -5.50 10.68
C MET A 111 -13.19 -6.48 11.81
N ASP A 112 -12.53 -6.38 12.98
CA ASP A 112 -12.79 -7.20 14.17
C ASP A 112 -13.96 -6.65 15.02
#